data_AF-F0B9B9-F1
#
_entry.id   AF-F0B9B9-F1
#
_cell.length_a   1.000
_cell.length_b   1.000
_cell.length_c   1.000
_cell.angle_alpha   90.00
_cell.angle_beta   90.00
_cell.angle_gamma   90.00
#
_symmetry.space_group_name_H-M   'P 1'
#
loop_
_entity.id
_entity.type
_entity.pdbx_description
1 polymer ?
#
loop_
_entity_poly.entity_id
_entity_poly.type
_entity_poly.pdbx_seq_one_letter_code
_entity_poly.pdbx_strand_id
1 'polypeptide(L)'
;MLRAHLQQRLPAAMIPSLWMPLPALPLTANGKLDRRALPAPGALAKRAHVAPRDALEHQLATLLQEVLGIEVVGVDDNFFELGGDSLRAAEMAARFPQLFGVELPLGTLFHAPTITGLSEVIKRSAQAPNDPLGVLLPMRAGSAGATPLFCIHPVIGLGWSYLTLLGQLDPQWPLYALQSPALSDPQHRPESIEAIARDYLARLRSVQPHGPYRLMGWSLGGLIAHAMAAELHDLGEQVELLAMLDSYPHLEQAAALPEAENVRASVHALGLTLAH
;
A
#
# COMPACT_ATOMS: atom_id res chain seq x y z
N MET A 1 -8.86 -0.74 -22.00
CA MET A 1 -9.65 0.49 -21.77
C MET A 1 -11.03 0.24 -21.17
N LEU A 2 -11.85 -0.70 -21.66
CA LEU A 2 -13.21 -0.92 -21.15
C LEU A 2 -13.27 -1.53 -19.72
N ARG A 3 -12.45 -2.54 -19.42
CA ARG A 3 -12.36 -3.14 -18.07
C ARG A 3 -11.96 -2.12 -17.00
N ALA A 4 -10.91 -1.35 -17.27
CA ALA A 4 -10.43 -0.29 -16.38
C ALA A 4 -11.50 0.80 -16.15
N HIS A 5 -12.25 1.16 -17.20
CA HIS A 5 -13.36 2.10 -17.08
C HIS A 5 -14.48 1.56 -16.18
N LEU A 6 -14.84 0.27 -16.29
CA LEU A 6 -15.84 -0.33 -15.41
C LEU A 6 -15.37 -0.51 -13.97
N GLN A 7 -14.09 -0.80 -13.75
CA GLN A 7 -13.49 -0.94 -12.41
C GLN A 7 -13.64 0.31 -11.55
N GLN A 8 -13.72 1.49 -12.16
CA GLN A 8 -13.91 2.75 -11.46
C GLN A 8 -15.37 3.03 -11.08
N ARG A 9 -16.34 2.27 -11.65
CA ARG A 9 -17.77 2.58 -11.56
C ARG A 9 -18.64 1.45 -11.04
N LEU A 10 -18.12 0.22 -11.02
CA LEU A 10 -18.85 -0.97 -10.61
C LEU A 10 -18.10 -1.73 -9.51
N PRO A 11 -18.82 -2.33 -8.54
CA PRO A 11 -18.24 -3.30 -7.61
C PRO A 11 -17.56 -4.45 -8.36
N ALA A 12 -16.51 -5.03 -7.77
CA ALA A 12 -15.71 -6.09 -8.41
C ALA A 12 -16.56 -7.28 -8.92
N ALA A 13 -17.60 -7.66 -8.18
CA ALA A 13 -18.51 -8.75 -8.54
C ALA A 13 -19.40 -8.47 -9.78
N MET A 14 -19.50 -7.22 -10.22
CA MET A 14 -20.30 -6.82 -11.39
C MET A 14 -19.46 -6.63 -12.65
N ILE A 15 -18.14 -6.81 -12.57
CA ILE A 15 -17.24 -6.65 -13.71
C ILE A 15 -17.26 -7.96 -14.52
N PRO A 16 -17.62 -7.92 -15.81
CA PRO A 16 -17.59 -9.10 -16.66
C PRO A 16 -16.19 -9.73 -16.71
N SER A 17 -16.14 -11.05 -16.47
CA SER A 17 -14.91 -11.84 -16.57
C SER A 17 -14.51 -12.09 -18.02
N LEU A 18 -15.45 -12.03 -18.97
CA LEU A 18 -15.23 -12.26 -20.39
C LEU A 18 -15.77 -11.10 -21.25
N TRP A 19 -15.01 -10.74 -22.28
CA TRP A 19 -15.35 -9.71 -23.24
C TRP A 19 -15.27 -10.28 -24.65
N MET A 20 -16.39 -10.30 -25.38
CA MET A 20 -16.47 -10.86 -26.72
C MET A 20 -16.92 -9.79 -27.72
N PRO A 21 -16.04 -9.34 -28.64
CA PRO A 21 -16.47 -8.48 -29.73
C PRO A 21 -17.33 -9.30 -30.70
N LEU A 22 -18.53 -8.79 -30.99
CA LEU A 22 -19.42 -9.34 -32.01
C LEU A 22 -19.54 -8.34 -33.16
N PRO A 23 -19.46 -8.78 -34.42
CA PRO A 23 -19.68 -7.90 -35.57
C PRO A 23 -21.12 -7.38 -35.62
N ALA A 24 -22.09 -8.17 -35.12
CA ALA A 24 -23.48 -7.79 -34.94
C ALA A 24 -24.10 -8.57 -33.78
N LEU A 25 -25.09 -7.97 -33.12
CA LEU A 25 -25.90 -8.69 -32.11
C LEU A 25 -26.85 -9.65 -32.81
N PRO A 26 -26.93 -10.93 -32.40
CA PRO A 26 -27.90 -11.86 -32.97
C PRO A 26 -29.31 -11.43 -32.55
N LEU A 27 -30.18 -11.18 -33.52
CA LEU A 27 -31.57 -10.79 -33.29
C LEU A 27 -32.52 -11.88 -33.76
N THR A 28 -33.59 -12.08 -33.00
CA THR A 28 -34.79 -12.83 -33.43
C THR A 28 -35.48 -12.12 -34.59
N ALA A 29 -36.40 -12.82 -35.28
CA ALA A 29 -37.22 -12.24 -36.35
C ALA A 29 -38.02 -10.99 -35.93
N ASN A 30 -38.27 -10.82 -34.63
CA ASN A 30 -38.96 -9.66 -34.05
C ASN A 30 -38.00 -8.56 -33.56
N GLY A 31 -36.71 -8.62 -33.90
CA GLY A 31 -35.71 -7.61 -33.55
C GLY A 31 -35.23 -7.65 -32.09
N LYS A 32 -35.64 -8.63 -31.27
CA LYS A 32 -35.14 -8.82 -29.90
C LYS A 32 -33.84 -9.63 -29.90
N LEU A 33 -32.93 -9.38 -28.95
CA LEU A 33 -31.70 -10.15 -28.77
C LEU A 33 -31.99 -11.65 -28.61
N ASP A 34 -31.41 -12.48 -29.48
CA ASP A 34 -31.42 -13.92 -29.35
C ASP A 34 -30.23 -14.39 -28.50
N ARG A 35 -30.48 -14.61 -27.20
CA ARG A 35 -29.45 -15.05 -26.25
C ARG A 35 -28.90 -16.45 -26.56
N ARG A 36 -29.65 -17.31 -27.25
CA ARG A 36 -29.22 -18.68 -27.57
C ARG A 36 -28.24 -18.71 -28.73
N ALA A 37 -28.28 -17.70 -29.59
CA ALA A 37 -27.38 -17.54 -30.73
C ALA A 37 -26.09 -16.78 -30.37
N LEU A 38 -25.91 -16.37 -29.11
CA LEU A 38 -24.63 -15.80 -28.66
C LEU A 38 -23.54 -16.89 -28.67
N PRO A 39 -22.33 -16.61 -29.18
CA PRO A 39 -21.26 -17.59 -29.21
C PRO A 39 -20.85 -18.01 -27.80
N ALA A 40 -20.45 -19.28 -27.64
CA ALA A 40 -19.91 -19.77 -26.39
C ALA A 40 -18.53 -19.13 -26.10
N PRO A 41 -18.23 -18.82 -24.82
CA PRO A 41 -16.97 -18.22 -24.38
C PRO A 41 -15.65 -18.82 -24.90
N GLY A 42 -15.63 -20.09 -25.30
CA GLY A 42 -14.41 -20.79 -25.74
C GLY A 42 -14.10 -20.74 -27.23
N ALA A 43 -14.88 -20.03 -28.06
CA ALA A 43 -14.77 -20.09 -29.51
C ALA A 43 -13.72 -19.13 -30.14
N LEU A 44 -13.00 -18.35 -29.34
CA LEU A 44 -12.03 -17.35 -29.82
C LEU A 44 -10.58 -17.81 -29.61
N ALA A 45 -9.73 -17.41 -30.56
CA ALA A 45 -8.33 -17.83 -30.76
C ALA A 45 -7.55 -18.09 -29.47
N LYS A 46 -6.94 -19.29 -29.38
CA LYS A 46 -5.89 -19.60 -28.41
C LYS A 46 -4.85 -18.48 -28.47
N ARG A 47 -4.74 -17.66 -27.42
CA ARG A 47 -3.62 -16.73 -27.28
C ARG A 47 -2.33 -17.53 -27.39
N ALA A 48 -1.31 -16.93 -28.01
CA ALA A 48 0.01 -17.56 -28.08
C ALA A 48 0.45 -17.90 -26.65
N HIS A 49 0.70 -19.18 -26.38
CA HIS A 49 1.14 -19.63 -25.07
C HIS A 49 2.49 -18.97 -24.76
N VAL A 50 2.53 -18.19 -23.69
CA VAL A 50 3.76 -17.60 -23.15
C VAL A 50 4.12 -18.37 -21.89
N ALA A 51 5.26 -19.06 -21.93
CA ALA A 51 5.76 -19.85 -20.81
C ALA A 51 6.23 -18.94 -19.65
N PRO A 52 6.21 -19.45 -18.39
CA PRO A 52 6.81 -18.78 -17.24
C PRO A 52 8.26 -18.34 -17.48
N ARG A 53 8.61 -17.14 -17.03
CA ARG A 53 9.89 -16.47 -17.33
C ARG A 53 10.89 -16.54 -16.19
N ASP A 54 10.41 -16.57 -14.94
CA ASP A 54 11.23 -16.58 -13.73
C ASP A 54 10.73 -17.63 -12.72
N ALA A 55 11.51 -17.89 -11.66
CA ALA A 55 11.19 -18.92 -10.67
C ALA A 55 9.83 -18.69 -9.98
N LEU A 56 9.44 -17.43 -9.76
CA LEU A 56 8.18 -17.07 -9.14
C LEU A 56 7.01 -17.42 -10.07
N GLU A 57 7.11 -17.06 -11.35
CA GLU A 57 6.10 -17.41 -12.35
C GLU A 57 5.96 -18.92 -12.53
N HIS A 58 7.07 -19.67 -12.48
CA HIS A 58 7.03 -21.13 -12.54
C HIS A 58 6.27 -21.72 -11.35
N GLN A 59 6.55 -21.25 -10.15
CA GLN A 59 5.87 -21.73 -8.94
C GLN A 59 4.38 -21.34 -8.91
N LEU A 60 4.03 -20.15 -9.42
CA LEU A 60 2.64 -19.75 -9.64
C LEU A 60 1.95 -20.60 -10.70
N ALA A 61 2.63 -20.93 -11.80
CA ALA A 61 2.10 -21.79 -12.84
C ALA A 61 1.77 -23.18 -12.29
N THR A 62 2.68 -23.78 -11.52
CA THR A 62 2.46 -25.06 -10.85
C THR A 62 1.25 -25.00 -9.93
N LEU A 63 1.14 -23.94 -9.11
CA LEU A 63 0.00 -23.77 -8.21
C LEU A 63 -1.33 -23.65 -8.98
N LEU A 64 -1.37 -22.89 -10.08
CA LEU A 64 -2.56 -22.77 -10.93
C LEU A 64 -2.93 -24.13 -11.55
N GLN A 65 -1.95 -24.86 -12.09
CA GLN A 65 -2.16 -26.17 -12.69
C GLN A 65 -2.76 -27.16 -11.69
N GLU A 66 -2.24 -27.19 -10.47
CA GLU A 66 -2.75 -28.05 -9.39
C GLU A 66 -4.19 -27.71 -9.00
N VAL A 67 -4.49 -26.42 -8.81
CA VAL A 67 -5.82 -25.97 -8.35
C VAL A 67 -6.88 -26.08 -9.44
N LEU A 68 -6.52 -25.80 -10.69
CA LEU A 68 -7.45 -25.86 -11.82
C LEU A 68 -7.52 -27.27 -12.45
N GLY A 69 -6.56 -28.14 -12.16
CA GLY A 69 -6.46 -29.47 -12.76
C GLY A 69 -6.14 -29.43 -14.27
N ILE A 70 -5.29 -28.50 -14.70
CA ILE A 70 -4.92 -28.29 -16.10
C ILE A 70 -3.43 -28.55 -16.33
N GLU A 71 -3.06 -29.06 -17.51
CA GLU A 71 -1.68 -29.43 -17.82
C GLU A 71 -0.80 -28.22 -18.21
N VAL A 72 -1.35 -27.24 -18.90
CA VAL A 72 -0.60 -26.10 -19.45
C VAL A 72 -1.32 -24.80 -19.13
N VAL A 73 -0.60 -23.86 -18.54
CA VAL A 73 -1.07 -22.49 -18.27
C VAL A 73 -0.03 -21.49 -18.76
N GLY A 74 -0.47 -20.53 -19.58
CA GLY A 74 0.34 -19.39 -20.00
C GLY A 74 0.33 -18.29 -18.95
N VAL A 75 1.38 -17.46 -18.92
CA VAL A 75 1.52 -16.42 -17.88
C VAL A 75 0.44 -15.35 -17.91
N ASP A 76 -0.19 -15.15 -19.07
CA ASP A 76 -1.26 -14.17 -19.30
C ASP A 76 -2.64 -14.83 -19.43
N ASP A 77 -2.73 -16.14 -19.17
CA ASP A 77 -4.02 -16.81 -19.10
C ASP A 77 -4.75 -16.38 -17.83
N ASN A 78 -6.02 -16.05 -17.98
CA ASN A 78 -6.86 -15.56 -16.89
C ASN A 78 -7.42 -16.76 -16.12
N PHE A 79 -7.11 -16.81 -14.82
CA PHE A 79 -7.56 -17.84 -13.88
C PHE A 79 -9.06 -18.16 -13.98
N PHE A 80 -9.92 -17.13 -14.11
CA PHE A 80 -11.37 -17.31 -14.21
C PHE A 80 -11.83 -17.74 -15.60
N GLU A 81 -11.09 -17.39 -16.65
CA GLU A 81 -11.35 -17.88 -18.01
C GLU A 81 -10.98 -19.37 -18.14
N LEU A 82 -10.00 -19.83 -17.35
CA LEU A 82 -9.58 -21.24 -17.26
C LEU A 82 -10.47 -22.10 -16.36
N GLY A 83 -11.60 -21.57 -15.87
CA GLY A 83 -12.55 -22.30 -15.03
C GLY A 83 -12.33 -22.16 -13.53
N GLY A 84 -11.48 -21.22 -13.10
CA GLY A 84 -11.35 -20.83 -11.71
C GLY A 84 -12.61 -20.16 -11.14
N ASP A 85 -12.88 -20.39 -9.87
CA ASP A 85 -13.98 -19.79 -9.11
C ASP A 85 -13.50 -19.29 -7.74
N SER A 86 -14.42 -18.75 -6.94
CA SER A 86 -14.09 -18.20 -5.61
C SER A 86 -13.56 -19.24 -4.63
N LEU A 87 -13.96 -20.51 -4.74
CA LEU A 87 -13.49 -21.59 -3.86
C LEU A 87 -12.04 -21.92 -4.18
N ARG A 88 -11.74 -22.11 -5.47
CA ARG A 88 -10.37 -22.35 -5.96
C ARG A 88 -9.45 -21.16 -5.72
N ALA A 89 -9.97 -19.93 -5.85
CA ALA A 89 -9.22 -18.72 -5.52
C ALA A 89 -8.90 -18.65 -4.02
N ALA A 90 -9.82 -19.06 -3.15
CA ALA A 90 -9.59 -19.12 -1.70
C ALA A 90 -8.55 -20.20 -1.33
N GLU A 91 -8.59 -21.36 -2.00
CA GLU A 91 -7.58 -22.41 -1.86
C GLU A 91 -6.18 -21.90 -2.24
N MET A 92 -6.06 -21.22 -3.39
CA MET A 92 -4.81 -20.57 -3.78
C MET A 92 -4.31 -19.56 -2.74
N ALA A 93 -5.20 -18.67 -2.29
CA ALA A 93 -4.85 -17.63 -1.33
C ALA A 93 -4.33 -18.20 -0.01
N ALA A 94 -4.90 -19.32 0.45
CA ALA A 94 -4.46 -20.00 1.67
C ALA A 94 -3.05 -20.61 1.56
N ARG A 95 -2.57 -20.87 0.34
CA ARG A 95 -1.24 -21.47 0.06
C ARG A 95 -0.13 -20.42 -0.16
N PHE A 96 -0.50 -19.16 -0.38
CA PHE A 96 0.47 -18.09 -0.64
C PHE A 96 1.46 -17.83 0.51
N PRO A 97 1.06 -17.86 1.80
CA PRO A 97 2.01 -17.60 2.88
C PRO A 97 3.12 -18.64 2.94
N GLN A 98 2.79 -19.92 2.71
CA GLN A 98 3.80 -20.99 2.77
C GLN A 98 4.66 -21.06 1.51
N LEU A 99 4.10 -20.74 0.34
CA LEU A 99 4.82 -20.85 -0.95
C LEU A 99 5.65 -19.60 -1.27
N PHE A 100 5.18 -18.42 -0.88
CA PHE A 100 5.74 -17.14 -1.33
C PHE A 100 6.08 -16.18 -0.17
N GLY A 101 5.79 -16.55 1.07
CA GLY A 101 6.06 -15.70 2.24
C GLY A 101 5.19 -14.44 2.30
N VAL A 102 4.07 -14.39 1.57
CA VAL A 102 3.16 -13.25 1.54
C VAL A 102 1.72 -13.68 1.80
N GLU A 103 1.01 -12.89 2.59
CA GLU A 103 -0.45 -12.99 2.72
C GLU A 103 -1.10 -12.05 1.70
N LEU A 104 -1.88 -12.59 0.77
CA LEU A 104 -2.63 -11.77 -0.18
C LEU A 104 -4.13 -11.91 0.09
N PRO A 105 -4.88 -10.81 0.17
CA PRO A 105 -6.34 -10.86 0.23
C PRO A 105 -6.91 -11.62 -0.96
N LEU A 106 -7.99 -12.38 -0.75
CA LEU A 106 -8.69 -13.11 -1.82
C LEU A 106 -9.05 -12.22 -3.03
N GLY A 107 -9.37 -10.95 -2.77
CA GLY A 107 -9.65 -9.95 -3.80
C GLY A 107 -8.51 -9.77 -4.83
N THR A 108 -7.27 -10.10 -4.46
CA THR A 108 -6.09 -9.94 -5.32
C THR A 108 -6.22 -10.73 -6.62
N LEU A 109 -6.74 -11.96 -6.57
CA LEU A 109 -6.96 -12.78 -7.77
C LEU A 109 -7.97 -12.13 -8.73
N PHE A 110 -8.97 -11.40 -8.23
CA PHE A 110 -9.94 -10.70 -9.09
C PHE A 110 -9.33 -9.49 -9.81
N HIS A 111 -8.43 -8.77 -9.14
CA HIS A 111 -7.75 -7.60 -9.70
C HIS A 111 -6.63 -8.00 -10.65
N ALA A 112 -5.85 -9.02 -10.29
CA ALA A 112 -4.71 -9.53 -11.04
C ALA A 112 -4.88 -11.03 -11.34
N PRO A 113 -5.76 -11.42 -12.28
CA PRO A 113 -6.15 -12.82 -12.49
C PRO A 113 -5.17 -13.65 -13.34
N THR A 114 -3.97 -13.14 -13.60
CA THR A 114 -2.97 -13.83 -14.43
C THR A 114 -1.70 -14.07 -13.62
N ILE A 115 -0.86 -15.02 -14.04
CA ILE A 115 0.44 -15.28 -13.39
C ILE A 115 1.30 -14.02 -13.42
N THR A 116 1.39 -13.32 -14.57
CA THR A 116 2.08 -12.02 -14.68
C THR A 116 1.53 -11.00 -13.67
N GLY A 117 0.21 -10.93 -13.49
CA GLY A 117 -0.40 -10.00 -12.55
C GLY A 117 -0.09 -10.36 -11.09
N LEU A 118 -0.22 -11.63 -10.73
CA LEU A 118 0.04 -12.14 -9.39
C LEU A 118 1.52 -12.02 -9.02
N SER A 119 2.44 -12.32 -9.95
CA SER A 119 3.88 -12.19 -9.71
C SER A 119 4.27 -10.76 -9.37
N GLU A 120 3.68 -9.77 -10.05
CA GLU A 120 3.91 -8.35 -9.75
C GLU A 120 3.34 -7.93 -8.39
N VAL A 121 2.18 -8.50 -7.98
CA VAL A 121 1.65 -8.24 -6.64
C VAL A 121 2.52 -8.88 -5.57
N ILE A 122 2.95 -10.13 -5.75
CA ILE A 122 3.84 -10.83 -4.81
C ILE A 122 5.18 -10.10 -4.68
N LYS A 123 5.79 -9.68 -5.80
CA LYS A 123 7.04 -8.90 -5.78
C LYS A 123 6.88 -7.61 -4.99
N ARG A 124 5.75 -6.90 -5.14
CA ARG A 124 5.44 -5.69 -4.34
C ARG A 124 5.19 -5.98 -2.87
N SER A 125 4.44 -7.04 -2.56
CA SER A 125 4.15 -7.44 -1.17
C SER A 125 5.39 -7.97 -0.45
N ALA A 126 6.30 -8.66 -1.14
CA ALA A 126 7.58 -9.11 -0.57
C ALA A 126 8.55 -7.96 -0.31
N GLN A 127 8.38 -6.82 -1.00
CA GLN A 127 9.17 -5.60 -0.79
C GLN A 127 8.59 -4.68 0.30
N ALA A 128 7.35 -4.93 0.76
CA ALA A 128 6.73 -4.20 1.86
C ALA A 128 6.79 -5.08 3.13
N PRO A 129 7.56 -4.71 4.17
CA PRO A 129 7.49 -5.42 5.44
C PRO A 129 6.05 -5.31 5.97
N ASN A 130 5.35 -6.44 6.05
CA ASN A 130 3.97 -6.51 6.53
C ASN A 130 3.98 -6.50 8.07
N ASP A 131 4.45 -5.39 8.64
CA ASP A 131 4.36 -5.08 10.07
C ASP A 131 3.39 -3.89 10.24
N PRO A 132 2.11 -4.14 10.55
CA PRO A 132 1.12 -3.08 10.76
C PRO A 132 1.47 -2.14 11.91
N LEU A 133 2.32 -2.57 12.84
CA LEU A 133 2.87 -1.78 13.94
C LEU A 133 4.30 -1.31 13.66
N GLY A 134 4.83 -1.64 12.48
CA GLY A 134 6.15 -1.25 12.04
C GLY A 134 6.27 0.26 12.01
N VAL A 135 7.44 0.76 12.41
CA VAL A 135 7.68 2.20 12.51
C VAL A 135 7.45 2.91 11.19
N LEU A 136 7.76 2.27 10.05
CA LEU A 136 7.46 2.85 8.73
C LEU A 136 6.33 2.07 8.07
N LEU A 137 5.12 2.64 8.11
CA LEU A 137 3.90 2.04 7.57
C LEU A 137 3.59 2.60 6.17
N PRO A 138 3.70 1.81 5.10
CA PRO A 138 3.24 2.22 3.77
C PRO A 138 1.71 2.35 3.78
N MET A 139 1.20 3.54 3.51
CA MET A 139 -0.25 3.81 3.53
C MET A 139 -0.88 3.77 2.15
N ARG A 140 -0.15 4.24 1.12
CA ARG A 140 -0.64 4.29 -0.26
C ARG A 140 0.53 4.28 -1.23
N ALA A 141 0.47 3.40 -2.22
CA ALA A 141 1.40 3.43 -3.35
C ALA A 141 1.12 4.65 -4.24
N GLY A 142 2.16 5.34 -4.68
CA GLY A 142 2.07 6.44 -5.63
C GLY A 142 2.54 6.06 -7.03
N SER A 143 2.82 7.08 -7.84
CA SER A 143 3.45 6.91 -9.16
C SER A 143 4.95 6.66 -9.00
N ALA A 144 5.53 5.87 -9.90
CA ALA A 144 6.98 5.63 -9.92
C ALA A 144 7.74 6.95 -10.09
N GLY A 145 8.74 7.19 -9.24
CA GLY A 145 9.58 8.39 -9.27
C GLY A 145 8.95 9.65 -8.66
N ALA A 146 7.71 9.60 -8.15
CA ALA A 146 7.11 10.71 -7.43
C ALA A 146 7.68 10.81 -6.01
N THR A 147 7.94 12.04 -5.53
CA THR A 147 8.38 12.28 -4.15
C THR A 147 7.33 11.81 -3.14
N PRO A 148 7.66 10.88 -2.23
CA PRO A 148 6.79 10.48 -1.13
C PRO A 148 6.47 11.62 -0.15
N LEU A 149 5.30 11.54 0.47
CA LEU A 149 4.97 12.31 1.67
C LEU A 149 5.01 11.39 2.90
N PHE A 150 5.77 11.82 3.91
CA PHE A 150 5.93 11.12 5.17
C PHE A 150 5.13 11.81 6.27
N CYS A 151 4.21 11.08 6.90
CA CYS A 151 3.33 11.57 7.95
C CYS A 151 3.79 11.08 9.32
N ILE A 152 4.11 11.98 10.24
CA ILE A 152 4.71 11.63 11.54
C ILE A 152 3.63 11.49 12.61
N HIS A 153 3.63 10.41 13.38
CA HIS A 153 2.58 10.14 14.38
C HIS A 153 2.36 11.30 15.38
N PRO A 154 1.11 11.51 15.85
CA PRO A 154 0.81 12.33 17.02
C PRO A 154 1.17 11.60 18.33
N VAL A 155 0.86 12.18 19.50
CA VAL A 155 1.21 11.62 20.82
C VAL A 155 0.81 10.15 21.03
N ILE A 156 -0.31 9.72 20.42
CA ILE A 156 -0.79 8.33 20.52
C ILE A 156 0.14 7.31 19.82
N GLY A 157 1.15 7.76 19.07
CA GLY A 157 2.15 6.87 18.46
C GLY A 157 1.72 6.23 17.14
N LEU A 158 0.44 6.31 16.76
CA LEU A 158 -0.09 5.62 15.59
C LEU A 158 -0.19 6.50 14.34
N GLY A 159 0.27 5.94 13.22
CA GLY A 159 0.18 6.57 11.89
C GLY A 159 -1.22 6.57 11.29
N TRP A 160 -2.15 5.82 11.87
CA TRP A 160 -3.50 5.63 11.34
C TRP A 160 -4.36 6.90 11.33
N SER A 161 -3.98 7.90 12.13
CA SER A 161 -4.60 9.23 12.16
C SER A 161 -4.66 9.89 10.78
N TYR A 162 -3.77 9.51 9.86
CA TYR A 162 -3.71 10.05 8.50
C TYR A 162 -4.55 9.28 7.46
N LEU A 163 -5.19 8.15 7.83
CA LEU A 163 -5.95 7.33 6.89
C LEU A 163 -7.10 8.10 6.24
N THR A 164 -7.73 9.00 6.99
CA THR A 164 -8.84 9.83 6.51
C THR A 164 -8.41 10.89 5.49
N LEU A 165 -7.12 11.25 5.47
CA LEU A 165 -6.57 12.23 4.53
C LEU A 165 -6.16 11.60 3.18
N LEU A 166 -6.10 10.27 3.07
CA LEU A 166 -5.66 9.58 1.86
C LEU A 166 -6.45 9.98 0.61
N GLY A 167 -7.74 10.30 0.75
CA GLY A 167 -8.58 10.72 -0.38
C GLY A 167 -8.43 12.19 -0.77
N GLN A 168 -7.78 13.01 0.06
CA GLN A 168 -7.66 14.46 -0.11
C GLN A 168 -6.27 14.87 -0.63
N LEU A 169 -5.28 13.98 -0.52
CA LEU A 169 -3.92 14.19 -0.97
C LEU A 169 -3.74 13.75 -2.42
N ASP A 170 -2.84 14.42 -3.16
CA ASP A 170 -2.52 14.11 -4.55
C ASP A 170 -2.33 12.59 -4.74
N PRO A 171 -3.13 11.92 -5.57
CA PRO A 171 -3.10 10.47 -5.73
C PRO A 171 -1.77 9.95 -6.30
N GLN A 172 -0.92 10.81 -6.87
CA GLN A 172 0.39 10.43 -7.38
C GLN A 172 1.43 10.25 -6.29
N TRP A 173 1.26 10.85 -5.10
CA TRP A 173 2.26 10.80 -4.05
C TRP A 173 2.22 9.46 -3.29
N PRO A 174 3.35 8.72 -3.22
CA PRO A 174 3.50 7.64 -2.26
C PRO A 174 3.33 8.19 -0.84
N LEU A 175 2.58 7.49 0.02
CA LEU A 175 2.34 7.92 1.39
C LEU A 175 2.84 6.88 2.38
N TYR A 176 3.62 7.34 3.35
CA TYR A 176 4.14 6.55 4.46
C TYR A 176 3.80 7.25 5.77
N ALA A 177 3.39 6.49 6.78
CA ALA A 177 3.29 7.00 8.14
C ALA A 177 4.44 6.46 9.01
N LEU A 178 5.02 7.35 9.81
CA LEU A 178 5.96 7.01 10.86
C LEU A 178 5.21 6.77 12.17
N GLN A 179 5.27 5.56 12.71
CA GLN A 179 4.66 5.12 13.97
C GLN A 179 5.72 5.08 15.08
N SER A 180 5.31 5.24 16.34
CA SER A 180 6.25 5.18 17.45
C SER A 180 6.84 3.78 17.60
N PRO A 181 8.18 3.62 17.73
CA PRO A 181 8.79 2.34 18.05
C PRO A 181 8.28 1.74 19.37
N ALA A 182 7.73 2.58 20.26
CA ALA A 182 7.13 2.14 21.53
C ALA A 182 5.93 1.18 21.36
N LEU A 183 5.32 1.13 20.16
CA LEU A 183 4.25 0.17 19.85
C LEU A 183 4.76 -1.27 19.76
N SER A 184 5.99 -1.46 19.27
CA SER A 184 6.61 -2.78 19.09
C SER A 184 7.64 -3.10 20.16
N ASP A 185 8.24 -2.06 20.77
CA ASP A 185 9.19 -2.18 21.87
C ASP A 185 8.76 -1.31 23.07
N PRO A 186 8.08 -1.89 24.07
CA PRO A 186 7.65 -1.17 25.26
C PRO A 186 8.78 -0.54 26.09
N GLN A 187 10.04 -0.96 25.89
CA GLN A 187 11.22 -0.40 26.57
C GLN A 187 11.80 0.81 25.85
N HIS A 188 11.34 1.09 24.62
CA HIS A 188 11.79 2.25 23.86
C HIS A 188 11.43 3.55 24.60
N ARG A 189 12.46 4.31 24.98
CA ARG A 189 12.34 5.60 25.70
C ARG A 189 13.22 6.63 25.00
N PRO A 190 12.67 7.40 24.04
CA PRO A 190 13.46 8.45 23.40
C PRO A 190 13.77 9.55 24.40
N GLU A 191 14.99 10.07 24.34
CA GLU A 191 15.49 11.10 25.26
C GLU A 191 15.02 12.51 24.89
N SER A 192 14.76 12.77 23.60
CA SER A 192 14.31 14.08 23.09
C SER A 192 13.61 13.97 21.73
N ILE A 193 12.97 15.05 21.28
CA ILE A 193 12.34 15.12 19.94
C ILE A 193 13.39 14.96 18.84
N GLU A 194 14.59 15.53 19.03
CA GLU A 194 15.72 15.44 18.11
C GLU A 194 16.27 14.01 18.03
N ALA A 195 16.21 13.25 19.13
CA ALA A 195 16.56 11.82 19.09
C ALA A 195 15.54 11.02 18.26
N ILE A 196 14.25 11.33 18.38
CA ILE A 196 13.18 10.73 17.56
C ILE A 196 13.39 11.09 16.08
N ALA A 197 13.64 12.36 15.79
CA ALA A 197 13.86 12.86 14.44
C ALA A 197 14.99 12.11 13.73
N ARG A 198 16.14 11.93 14.40
CA ARG A 198 17.29 11.16 13.90
C ARG A 198 16.92 9.72 13.54
N ASP A 199 16.24 9.02 14.44
CA ASP A 199 15.79 7.64 14.18
C ASP A 199 14.84 7.58 12.98
N TYR A 200 13.91 8.53 12.87
CA TYR A 200 12.94 8.56 11.79
C TYR A 200 13.57 8.88 10.45
N LEU A 201 14.54 9.80 10.41
CA LEU A 201 15.30 10.10 9.19
C LEU A 201 16.08 8.89 8.69
N ALA A 202 16.68 8.09 9.57
CA ALA A 202 17.36 6.85 9.18
C ALA A 202 16.41 5.87 8.48
N ARG A 203 15.16 5.78 8.94
CA ARG A 203 14.13 4.91 8.34
C ARG A 203 13.61 5.48 7.02
N LEU A 204 13.38 6.79 6.98
CA LEU A 204 12.89 7.51 5.82
C LEU A 204 13.86 7.41 4.63
N ARG A 205 15.18 7.42 4.92
CA ARG A 205 16.25 7.21 3.94
C ARG A 205 16.28 5.82 3.29
N SER A 206 15.66 4.81 3.91
CA SER A 206 15.49 3.50 3.27
C SER A 206 14.50 3.53 2.09
N VAL A 207 13.59 4.50 2.08
CA VAL A 207 12.62 4.74 1.00
C VAL A 207 13.11 5.82 0.05
N GLN A 208 13.64 6.91 0.59
CA GLN A 208 14.13 8.04 -0.18
C GLN A 208 15.50 8.48 0.34
N PRO A 209 16.61 8.04 -0.30
CA PRO A 209 17.96 8.34 0.17
C PRO A 209 18.33 9.83 0.17
N HIS A 210 17.77 10.60 -0.77
CA HIS A 210 18.06 12.02 -0.99
C HIS A 210 16.79 12.82 -1.27
N GLY A 211 16.83 14.11 -0.95
CA GLY A 211 15.73 15.03 -1.17
C GLY A 211 15.36 15.23 -2.65
N PRO A 212 14.28 15.97 -2.93
CA PRO A 212 13.52 16.78 -1.96
C PRO A 212 12.60 15.95 -1.07
N TYR A 213 12.48 16.29 0.22
CA TYR A 213 11.60 15.60 1.18
C TYR A 213 10.27 16.33 1.37
N ARG A 214 9.19 15.57 1.62
CA ARG A 214 7.88 16.10 2.05
C ARG A 214 7.51 15.50 3.40
N LEU A 215 7.30 16.35 4.39
CA LEU A 215 7.00 15.97 5.78
C LEU A 215 5.66 16.58 6.20
N MET A 216 4.87 15.82 6.95
CA MET A 216 3.62 16.27 7.56
C MET A 216 3.47 15.72 8.97
N GLY A 217 2.98 16.53 9.90
CA GLY A 217 2.70 16.08 11.25
C GLY A 217 1.57 16.85 11.92
N TRP A 218 0.70 16.12 12.62
CA TRP A 218 -0.36 16.66 13.48
C TRP A 218 0.04 16.57 14.95
N SER A 219 -0.29 17.61 15.74
CA SER A 219 0.00 17.66 17.18
C SER A 219 1.51 17.49 17.42
N LEU A 220 1.93 16.55 18.29
CA LEU A 220 3.35 16.19 18.51
C LEU A 220 4.09 15.89 17.20
N GLY A 221 3.41 15.26 16.23
CA GLY A 221 4.02 14.89 14.96
C GLY A 221 4.56 16.09 14.18
N GLY A 222 3.93 17.27 14.29
CA GLY A 222 4.42 18.48 13.64
C GLY A 222 5.71 19.01 14.26
N LEU A 223 5.90 18.85 15.58
CA LEU A 223 7.16 19.20 16.25
C LEU A 223 8.29 18.28 15.82
N ILE A 224 8.02 16.97 15.73
CA ILE A 224 8.98 15.99 15.22
C ILE A 224 9.30 16.27 13.74
N ALA A 225 8.29 16.53 12.91
CA ALA A 225 8.47 16.87 11.50
C ALA A 225 9.33 18.13 11.31
N HIS A 226 9.15 19.14 12.16
CA HIS A 226 9.99 20.34 12.18
C HIS A 226 11.45 20.00 12.55
N ALA A 227 11.67 19.21 13.61
CA ALA A 227 13.01 18.77 14.00
C ALA A 227 13.70 17.96 12.88
N MET A 228 12.97 17.07 12.21
CA MET A 228 13.45 16.34 11.04
C MET A 228 13.83 17.28 9.89
N ALA A 229 13.01 18.31 9.63
CA ALA A 229 13.30 19.29 8.59
C ALA A 229 14.55 20.12 8.90
N ALA A 230 14.75 20.51 10.16
CA ALA A 230 15.95 21.22 10.61
C ALA A 230 17.21 20.36 10.42
N GLU A 231 17.15 19.08 10.81
CA GLU A 231 18.29 18.17 10.63
C GLU A 231 18.58 17.89 9.15
N LEU A 232 17.56 17.72 8.32
CA LEU A 232 17.75 17.60 6.87
C LEU A 232 18.41 18.86 6.28
N HIS A 233 18.00 20.05 6.73
CA HIS A 233 18.60 21.30 6.31
C HIS A 233 20.10 21.38 6.68
N ASP A 234 20.45 21.01 7.92
CA ASP A 234 21.85 20.98 8.39
C ASP A 234 22.70 19.98 7.59
N LEU A 235 22.08 18.91 7.10
CA LEU A 235 22.71 17.91 6.22
C LEU A 235 22.74 18.34 4.73
N GLY A 236 22.26 19.54 4.39
CA GLY A 236 22.25 20.07 3.03
C GLY A 236 21.16 19.48 2.13
N GLU A 237 20.18 18.80 2.69
CA GLU A 237 19.05 18.21 1.97
C GLU A 237 17.91 19.21 1.80
N GLN A 238 17.15 19.09 0.69
CA GLN A 238 16.00 19.95 0.43
C GLN A 238 14.72 19.37 1.06
N VAL A 239 13.95 20.21 1.76
CA VAL A 239 12.56 19.89 2.19
C VAL A 239 11.63 20.77 1.38
N GLU A 240 10.87 20.19 0.45
CA GLU A 240 9.96 20.95 -0.43
C GLU A 240 8.59 21.23 0.22
N LEU A 241 8.21 20.41 1.20
CA LEU A 241 6.97 20.58 1.96
C LEU A 241 7.20 20.20 3.42
N LEU A 242 6.87 21.13 4.33
CA LEU A 242 6.69 20.87 5.75
C LEU A 242 5.28 21.33 6.14
N ALA A 243 4.39 20.38 6.41
CA ALA A 243 3.02 20.65 6.83
C ALA A 243 2.84 20.35 8.33
N MET A 244 2.62 21.39 9.12
CA MET A 244 2.35 21.28 10.56
C MET A 244 0.87 21.55 10.80
N LEU A 245 0.16 20.55 11.33
CA LEU A 245 -1.29 20.61 11.55
C LEU A 245 -1.54 20.78 13.05
N ASP A 246 -2.04 21.95 13.44
CA ASP A 246 -2.38 22.26 14.85
C ASP A 246 -1.24 21.90 15.83
N SER A 247 -0.01 22.27 15.44
CA SER A 247 1.23 22.01 16.18
C SER A 247 1.85 23.34 16.59
N TYR A 248 2.09 23.51 17.88
CA TYR A 248 2.57 24.78 18.43
C TYR A 248 3.96 24.61 19.03
N PRO A 249 4.94 25.47 18.68
CA PRO A 249 6.19 25.53 19.42
C PRO A 249 5.88 25.94 20.86
N HIS A 250 6.42 25.23 21.84
CA HIS A 250 6.09 25.37 23.27
C HIS A 250 6.43 26.74 23.92
N LEU A 251 6.71 27.79 23.13
CA LEU A 251 7.15 29.10 23.62
C LEU A 251 6.06 29.86 24.41
N GLU A 252 4.77 29.65 24.15
CA GLU A 252 3.71 30.44 24.81
C GLU A 252 3.23 29.89 26.18
N GLN A 253 3.58 28.67 26.56
CA GLN A 253 3.29 28.13 27.91
C GLN A 253 4.53 28.01 28.82
N ALA A 254 5.72 28.24 28.29
CA ALA A 254 7.01 28.08 28.99
C ALA A 254 7.44 29.30 29.83
N ALA A 255 6.69 30.42 29.80
CA ALA A 255 7.09 31.67 30.45
C ALA A 255 7.08 31.64 32.00
N ALA A 256 6.89 30.49 32.65
CA ALA A 256 6.75 30.40 34.10
C ALA A 256 7.70 29.43 34.83
N LEU A 257 8.50 28.59 34.16
CA LEU A 257 9.38 27.62 34.85
C LEU A 257 10.73 27.40 34.13
N PRO A 258 11.78 26.97 34.84
CA PRO A 258 13.09 26.60 34.28
C PRO A 258 13.01 25.55 33.16
N GLU A 259 13.90 25.64 32.17
CA GLU A 259 13.89 24.87 30.91
C GLU A 259 13.83 23.35 31.08
N ALA A 260 14.52 22.79 32.08
CA ALA A 260 14.48 21.34 32.40
C ALA A 260 13.12 20.88 32.95
N GLU A 261 12.40 21.77 33.64
CA GLU A 261 11.03 21.52 34.12
C GLU A 261 10.02 21.63 32.97
N ASN A 262 10.27 22.51 31.99
CA ASN A 262 9.38 22.68 30.83
C ASN A 262 9.34 21.45 29.93
N VAL A 263 10.48 20.80 29.66
CA VAL A 263 10.52 19.57 28.85
C VAL A 263 9.84 18.42 29.60
N ARG A 264 10.12 18.28 30.90
CA ARG A 264 9.55 17.21 31.73
C ARG A 264 8.05 17.37 31.96
N ALA A 265 7.58 18.60 32.19
CA ALA A 265 6.17 18.93 32.31
C ALA A 265 5.40 18.76 30.99
N SER A 266 6.03 19.08 29.85
CA SER A 266 5.43 18.89 28.53
C SER A 266 5.23 17.41 28.18
N VAL A 267 6.20 16.57 28.56
CA VAL A 267 6.12 15.12 28.39
C VAL A 267 5.07 14.50 29.32
N HIS A 268 4.99 14.96 30.58
CA HIS A 268 3.98 14.52 31.55
C HIS A 268 2.55 14.97 31.16
N ALA A 269 2.38 16.19 30.63
CA ALA A 269 1.08 16.70 30.15
C ALA A 269 0.53 15.90 28.95
N LEU A 270 1.42 15.25 28.20
CA LEU A 270 1.12 14.35 27.09
C LEU A 270 0.97 12.88 27.51
N GLY A 271 1.03 12.56 28.82
CA GLY A 271 0.89 11.21 29.35
C GLY A 271 2.11 10.31 29.15
N LEU A 272 3.26 10.90 28.80
CA LEU A 272 4.53 10.20 28.60
C LEU A 272 5.44 10.44 29.82
N THR A 273 6.08 9.39 30.34
CA THR A 273 7.02 9.49 31.46
C THR A 273 8.45 9.39 30.93
N LEU A 274 9.24 10.46 31.05
CA LEU A 274 10.70 10.38 30.92
C LEU A 274 11.27 9.71 32.17
N ALA A 275 12.19 8.77 31.99
CA ALA A 275 12.90 8.13 33.10
C ALA A 275 13.76 9.17 33.84
N HIS A 276 13.93 8.95 35.15
CA HIS A 276 14.54 9.88 36.11
C HIS A 276 15.96 10.32 35.74
#